data_AF-A0AAD7CBN5-F1
#
_entry.id   AF-A0AAD7CBN5-F1
#
_cell.length_a   1.000
_cell.length_b   1.000
_cell.length_c   1.000
_cell.angle_alpha   90.00
_cell.angle_beta   90.00
_cell.angle_gamma   90.00
#
_symmetry.space_group_name_H-M   'P 1'
#
loop_
_entity.id
_entity.type
_entity.pdbx_description
1 polymer ?
#
loop_
_entity_poly.entity_id
_entity_poly.type
_entity_poly.pdbx_seq_one_letter_code
_entity_poly.pdbx_strand_id
1 'polypeptide(L)'
;MLVDLDASCPIQASAFNQILELDDDDSFTYSKDMVNTYFRQVPTAFAGMQAALFSGDLRQLADLAHFLVGSSASLGVGRVAQGCEKIEEVGQDAIALAKADASSDKTTTDALDKIGGLLEQIKREFDEAQTWLTNWYREHGESFDEEDERPRSESVDSTTDDAEPPPPSPAPSNNPARRTPTPPASEEGEDTPRASISTVVAASTHS
;
A
#
# COMPACT_ATOMS: atom_id res chain seq x y z
N MET A 1 -24.83 -7.54 -16.18
CA MET A 1 -25.22 -8.77 -15.45
C MET A 1 -24.68 -8.63 -14.04
N LEU A 2 -25.50 -8.72 -12.98
CA LEU A 2 -24.98 -8.67 -11.60
C LEU A 2 -24.52 -10.06 -11.17
N VAL A 3 -23.26 -10.17 -10.77
CA VAL A 3 -22.71 -11.40 -10.21
C VAL A 3 -23.12 -11.50 -8.74
N ASP A 4 -23.78 -12.59 -8.37
CA ASP A 4 -24.12 -12.92 -6.99
C ASP A 4 -23.11 -13.96 -6.47
N LEU A 5 -22.31 -13.57 -5.48
CA LEU A 5 -21.21 -14.38 -4.94
C LEU A 5 -21.48 -14.71 -3.48
N ASP A 6 -21.21 -15.95 -3.09
CA ASP A 6 -21.30 -16.36 -1.70
C ASP A 6 -20.17 -15.74 -0.85
N ALA A 7 -20.36 -15.73 0.47
CA ALA A 7 -19.41 -15.14 1.41
C ALA A 7 -18.06 -15.89 1.53
N SER A 8 -17.97 -17.10 0.98
CA SER A 8 -16.72 -17.87 0.88
C SER A 8 -15.96 -17.60 -0.42
N CYS A 9 -16.55 -16.87 -1.36
CA CYS A 9 -15.91 -16.46 -2.59
C CYS A 9 -14.68 -15.58 -2.28
N PRO A 10 -13.53 -15.81 -2.95
CA PRO A 10 -12.35 -14.97 -2.78
C PRO A 10 -12.55 -13.52 -3.27
N ILE A 11 -13.62 -13.25 -4.04
CA ILE A 11 -13.93 -11.96 -4.63
C ILE A 11 -15.20 -11.37 -4.01
N GLN A 12 -15.14 -10.06 -3.71
CA GLN A 12 -16.28 -9.28 -3.25
C GLN A 12 -17.12 -8.82 -4.45
N ALA A 13 -18.34 -9.36 -4.55
CA ALA A 13 -19.25 -9.05 -5.65
C ALA A 13 -19.52 -7.56 -5.84
N SER A 14 -19.65 -6.80 -4.73
CA SER A 14 -19.97 -5.36 -4.80
C SER A 14 -18.92 -4.55 -5.55
N ALA A 15 -17.64 -4.80 -5.31
CA ALA A 15 -16.54 -4.10 -5.98
C ALA A 15 -16.32 -4.66 -7.39
N PHE A 16 -16.39 -5.98 -7.56
CA PHE A 16 -16.20 -6.59 -8.88
C PHE A 16 -17.30 -6.15 -9.87
N ASN A 17 -18.57 -6.15 -9.45
CA ASN A 17 -19.68 -5.67 -10.27
C ASN A 17 -19.52 -4.21 -10.70
N GLN A 18 -18.98 -3.33 -9.83
CA GLN A 18 -18.72 -1.94 -10.20
C GLN A 18 -17.72 -1.81 -11.35
N ILE A 19 -16.74 -2.71 -11.45
CA ILE A 19 -15.79 -2.70 -12.57
C ILE A 19 -16.42 -3.30 -13.82
N LEU A 20 -17.20 -4.37 -13.68
CA LEU A 20 -17.94 -4.95 -14.81
C LEU A 20 -18.94 -3.95 -15.42
N GLU A 21 -19.51 -3.05 -14.62
CA GLU A 21 -20.37 -1.97 -15.09
C GLU A 21 -19.65 -0.91 -15.95
N LEU A 22 -18.31 -0.89 -15.94
CA LEU A 22 -17.49 0.00 -16.77
C LEU A 22 -17.13 -0.60 -18.12
N ASP A 23 -17.37 -1.90 -18.33
CA ASP A 23 -17.21 -2.52 -19.64
C ASP A 23 -18.32 -2.07 -20.61
N ASP A 24 -17.99 -2.02 -21.91
CA ASP A 24 -18.95 -1.74 -22.98
C ASP A 24 -19.75 -3.00 -23.36
N ASP A 25 -21.09 -2.88 -23.30
CA ASP A 25 -22.10 -3.89 -23.65
C ASP A 25 -21.77 -5.33 -23.22
N ASP A 26 -21.23 -6.14 -24.14
CA ASP A 26 -20.98 -7.58 -23.99
C ASP A 26 -19.49 -7.93 -23.96
N SER A 27 -18.61 -6.93 -23.90
CA SER A 27 -17.17 -7.11 -23.73
C SER A 27 -16.82 -7.18 -22.26
N PHE A 28 -15.76 -7.91 -21.91
CA PHE A 28 -15.14 -7.81 -20.57
C PHE A 28 -13.69 -7.31 -20.66
N THR A 29 -13.34 -6.63 -21.76
CA THR A 29 -11.97 -6.22 -22.07
C THR A 29 -11.42 -5.23 -21.04
N TYR A 30 -12.19 -4.21 -20.63
CA TYR A 30 -11.70 -3.19 -19.69
C TYR A 30 -11.47 -3.79 -18.30
N SER A 31 -12.45 -4.53 -17.79
CA SER A 31 -12.31 -5.16 -16.47
C SER A 31 -11.20 -6.21 -16.46
N LYS A 32 -11.07 -7.01 -17.53
CA LYS A 32 -9.97 -7.97 -17.71
C LYS A 32 -8.61 -7.27 -17.73
N ASP A 33 -8.47 -6.15 -18.44
CA ASP A 33 -7.20 -5.42 -18.50
C ASP A 33 -6.79 -4.87 -17.12
N MET A 34 -7.75 -4.41 -16.32
CA MET A 34 -7.52 -4.04 -14.93
C MET A 34 -7.05 -5.22 -14.08
N VAL A 35 -7.71 -6.38 -14.22
CA VAL A 35 -7.32 -7.61 -13.52
C VAL A 35 -5.95 -8.11 -13.97
N ASN A 36 -5.64 -8.06 -15.26
CA ASN A 36 -4.35 -8.46 -15.83
C ASN A 36 -3.22 -7.55 -15.33
N THR A 37 -3.47 -6.23 -15.26
CA THR A 37 -2.52 -5.27 -14.69
C THR A 37 -2.22 -5.61 -13.24
N TYR A 38 -3.25 -5.91 -12.46
CA TYR A 38 -3.09 -6.34 -11.07
C TYR A 38 -2.33 -7.66 -10.93
N PHE A 39 -2.60 -8.66 -11.77
CA PHE A 39 -1.84 -9.91 -11.79
C PHE A 39 -0.34 -9.73 -12.05
N ARG A 40 0.05 -8.67 -12.79
CA ARG A 40 1.47 -8.33 -13.01
C ARG A 40 2.08 -7.54 -11.85
N GLN A 41 1.27 -6.68 -11.20
CA GLN A 41 1.69 -5.84 -10.09
C GLN A 41 1.95 -6.64 -8.80
N VAL A 42 1.05 -7.55 -8.44
CA VAL A 42 1.07 -8.25 -7.15
C VAL A 42 2.33 -9.09 -6.93
N PRO A 43 2.77 -9.96 -7.87
CA PRO A 43 3.99 -10.75 -7.68
C PRO A 43 5.24 -9.88 -7.47
N THR A 44 5.32 -8.76 -8.17
CA THR A 44 6.42 -7.79 -8.02
C THR A 44 6.42 -7.17 -6.63
N ALA A 45 5.24 -6.75 -6.13
CA ALA A 45 5.10 -6.21 -4.78
C ALA A 45 5.41 -7.26 -3.70
N PHE A 46 4.93 -8.50 -3.85
CA PHE A 46 5.25 -9.60 -2.93
C PHE A 46 6.75 -9.93 -2.89
N ALA A 47 7.43 -9.88 -4.04
CA ALA A 47 8.88 -10.04 -4.07
C ALA A 47 9.60 -8.89 -3.32
N GLY A 48 9.14 -7.65 -3.51
CA GLY A 48 9.61 -6.49 -2.76
C GLY A 48 9.40 -6.63 -1.25
N MET A 49 8.22 -7.08 -0.82
CA MET A 49 7.92 -7.33 0.59
C MET A 49 8.79 -8.44 1.16
N GLN A 50 9.02 -9.52 0.41
CA GLN A 50 9.91 -10.59 0.86
C GLN A 50 11.34 -10.10 1.07
N ALA A 51 11.84 -9.25 0.16
CA ALA A 51 13.16 -8.63 0.29
C ALA A 51 13.23 -7.69 1.49
N ALA A 52 12.20 -6.85 1.69
CA ALA A 52 12.11 -5.95 2.83
C ALA A 52 12.00 -6.69 4.17
N LEU A 53 11.28 -7.81 4.22
CA LEU A 53 11.28 -8.72 5.37
C LEU A 53 12.67 -9.25 5.68
N PHE A 54 13.41 -9.70 4.66
CA PHE A 54 14.76 -10.22 4.85
C PHE A 54 15.74 -9.15 5.34
N SER A 55 15.60 -7.90 4.88
CA SER A 55 16.43 -6.78 5.33
C SER A 55 15.94 -6.10 6.61
N GLY A 56 14.78 -6.50 7.14
CA GLY A 56 14.15 -5.85 8.30
C GLY A 56 13.62 -4.44 8.03
N ASP A 57 13.32 -4.09 6.77
CA ASP A 57 12.86 -2.76 6.39
C ASP A 57 11.34 -2.63 6.58
N LEU A 58 10.94 -2.30 7.81
CA LEU A 58 9.54 -2.06 8.18
C LEU A 58 8.88 -0.94 7.38
N ARG A 59 9.65 0.07 6.95
CA ARG A 59 9.08 1.19 6.20
C ARG A 59 8.73 0.75 4.79
N GLN A 60 9.65 0.06 4.12
CA GLN A 60 9.41 -0.49 2.81
C GLN A 60 8.25 -1.51 2.81
N LEU A 61 8.11 -2.31 3.87
CA LEU A 61 6.98 -3.21 4.05
C LEU A 61 5.64 -2.47 4.10
N ALA A 62 5.54 -1.44 4.94
CA ALA A 62 4.33 -0.64 5.06
C ALA A 62 3.97 0.06 3.75
N ASP A 63 4.97 0.66 3.07
CA ASP A 63 4.75 1.39 1.82
C ASP A 63 4.30 0.44 0.68
N LEU A 64 4.88 -0.76 0.57
CA LEU A 64 4.44 -1.77 -0.42
C LEU A 64 3.06 -2.33 -0.10
N ALA A 65 2.73 -2.48 1.19
CA ALA A 65 1.43 -2.98 1.62
C ALA A 65 0.35 -1.97 1.27
N HIS A 66 0.55 -0.71 1.63
CA HIS A 66 -0.34 0.40 1.30
C HIS A 66 -0.67 0.46 -0.20
N PHE A 67 0.36 0.31 -1.04
CA PHE A 67 0.20 0.28 -2.49
C PHE A 67 -0.74 -0.84 -2.97
N LEU A 68 -0.62 -2.04 -2.39
CA LEU A 68 -1.49 -3.16 -2.77
C LEU A 68 -2.93 -3.00 -2.27
N VAL A 69 -3.15 -2.39 -1.09
CA VAL A 69 -4.50 -2.18 -0.52
C VAL A 69 -5.46 -1.59 -1.56
N GLY A 70 -5.07 -0.47 -2.19
CA GLY A 70 -5.92 0.22 -3.15
C GLY A 70 -6.25 -0.65 -4.37
N SER A 71 -5.22 -1.23 -5.00
CA SER A 71 -5.41 -2.07 -6.20
C SER A 71 -6.23 -3.33 -5.93
N SER A 72 -6.04 -3.99 -4.78
CA SER A 72 -6.79 -5.17 -4.37
C SER A 72 -8.24 -4.84 -4.04
N ALA A 73 -8.49 -3.75 -3.31
CA ALA A 73 -9.83 -3.35 -2.90
C ALA A 73 -10.70 -2.95 -4.09
N SER A 74 -10.15 -2.20 -5.06
CA SER A 74 -10.86 -1.82 -6.28
C SER A 74 -11.37 -3.03 -7.05
N LEU A 75 -10.56 -4.09 -7.17
CA LEU A 75 -10.91 -5.33 -7.88
C LEU A 75 -11.75 -6.32 -7.07
N GLY A 76 -12.13 -5.97 -5.84
CA GLY A 76 -12.88 -6.87 -4.95
C GLY A 76 -12.04 -8.01 -4.36
N VAL A 77 -10.71 -7.97 -4.47
CA VAL A 77 -9.78 -8.92 -3.84
C VAL A 77 -9.59 -8.57 -2.36
N GLY A 78 -10.71 -8.55 -1.63
CA GLY A 78 -10.80 -7.89 -0.33
C GLY A 78 -9.97 -8.54 0.78
N ARG A 79 -9.75 -9.86 0.74
CA ARG A 79 -8.91 -10.55 1.74
C ARG A 79 -7.44 -10.12 1.64
N VAL A 80 -6.92 -10.00 0.40
CA VAL A 80 -5.57 -9.48 0.15
C VAL A 80 -5.47 -8.02 0.60
N ALA A 81 -6.48 -7.19 0.31
CA ALA A 81 -6.52 -5.80 0.77
C ALA A 81 -6.44 -5.72 2.31
N GLN A 82 -7.28 -6.46 3.03
CA GLN A 82 -7.30 -6.49 4.50
C GLN A 82 -6.00 -7.03 5.10
N GLY A 83 -5.39 -8.04 4.46
CA GLY A 83 -4.10 -8.56 4.88
C GLY A 83 -2.97 -7.53 4.70
N CYS A 84 -3.00 -6.77 3.61
CA CYS A 84 -2.06 -5.67 3.38
C CYS A 84 -2.26 -4.53 4.39
N GLU A 85 -3.50 -4.14 4.71
CA GLU A 85 -3.79 -3.15 5.76
C GLU A 85 -3.17 -3.56 7.10
N LYS A 86 -3.27 -4.85 7.48
CA LYS A 86 -2.64 -5.36 8.70
C LYS A 86 -1.11 -5.32 8.66
N ILE A 87 -0.51 -5.57 7.50
CA ILE A 87 0.96 -5.46 7.33
C ILE A 87 1.39 -3.99 7.48
N GLU A 88 0.65 -3.07 6.85
CA GLU A 88 0.89 -1.63 6.95
C GLU A 88 0.81 -1.17 8.41
N GLU A 89 -0.28 -1.50 9.10
CA GLU A 89 -0.51 -1.15 10.51
C GLU A 89 0.63 -1.67 11.40
N VAL A 90 0.95 -2.96 11.32
CA VAL A 90 2.03 -3.57 12.12
C VAL A 90 3.38 -2.92 11.84
N GLY A 91 3.69 -2.63 10.57
CA GLY A 91 4.92 -1.94 10.19
C GLY A 91 5.01 -0.54 10.76
N GLN A 92 3.94 0.25 10.65
CA GLN A 92 3.87 1.63 11.16
C GLN A 92 3.97 1.68 12.69
N ASP A 93 3.27 0.78 13.39
CA ASP A 93 3.32 0.67 14.85
C ASP A 93 4.73 0.33 15.34
N ALA A 94 5.40 -0.64 14.70
CA ALA A 94 6.76 -1.02 15.05
C ALA A 94 7.74 0.15 14.83
N ILE A 95 7.60 0.91 13.74
CA ILE A 95 8.39 2.11 13.49
C ILE A 95 8.15 3.19 14.56
N ALA A 96 6.89 3.39 14.96
CA ALA A 96 6.54 4.38 15.99
C ALA A 96 7.12 4.00 17.35
N LEU A 97 7.03 2.73 17.75
CA LEU A 97 7.60 2.21 18.99
C LEU A 97 9.13 2.31 19.02
N ALA A 98 9.80 1.96 17.90
CA ALA A 98 11.25 2.06 17.80
C ALA A 98 11.79 3.49 17.93
N LYS A 99 10.97 4.51 17.62
CA LYS A 99 11.31 5.93 17.83
C LYS A 99 11.13 6.38 19.28
N ALA A 100 10.23 5.73 20.03
CA ALA A 100 9.84 6.13 21.38
C ALA A 100 10.70 5.47 22.47
N ASP A 101 11.24 4.27 22.22
CA ASP A 101 11.96 3.46 23.20
C ASP A 101 13.26 2.86 22.63
N ALA A 102 14.32 2.82 23.43
CA ALA A 102 15.62 2.24 23.09
C ALA A 102 15.66 0.70 23.19
N SER A 103 14.59 0.05 23.71
CA SER A 103 14.42 -1.42 23.75
C SER A 103 13.83 -1.99 22.44
N SER A 104 14.09 -1.36 21.30
CA SER A 104 13.39 -1.53 20.02
C SER A 104 13.64 -2.86 19.28
N ASP A 105 14.68 -3.60 19.64
CA ASP A 105 15.10 -4.81 18.88
C ASP A 105 14.09 -5.95 18.97
N LYS A 106 13.52 -6.20 20.16
CA LYS A 106 12.51 -7.26 20.34
C LYS A 106 11.20 -6.92 19.64
N THR A 107 10.74 -5.68 19.78
CA THR A 107 9.52 -5.19 19.11
C THR A 107 9.63 -5.29 17.59
N THR A 108 10.79 -4.93 17.04
CA THR A 108 11.06 -5.04 15.60
C THR A 108 11.02 -6.49 15.14
N THR A 109 11.65 -7.39 15.90
CA THR A 109 11.66 -8.84 15.59
C THR A 109 10.25 -9.42 15.62
N ASP A 110 9.48 -9.16 16.67
CA ASP A 110 8.09 -9.64 16.82
C ASP A 110 7.19 -9.13 15.68
N ALA A 111 7.40 -7.88 15.23
CA ALA A 111 6.68 -7.29 14.11
C ALA A 111 7.03 -7.97 12.77
N LEU A 112 8.31 -8.22 12.51
CA LEU A 112 8.77 -8.91 11.30
C LEU A 112 8.23 -10.34 11.23
N ASP A 113 8.22 -11.07 12.35
CA ASP A 113 7.65 -12.42 12.42
C ASP A 113 6.15 -12.41 12.12
N LYS A 114 5.40 -11.45 12.70
CA LYS A 114 3.97 -11.28 12.42
C LYS A 114 3.70 -10.93 10.96
N ILE A 115 4.49 -10.01 10.37
CA ILE A 115 4.36 -9.64 8.96
C ILE A 115 4.70 -10.83 8.06
N GLY A 116 5.69 -11.66 8.41
CA GLY A 116 6.02 -12.87 7.67
C GLY A 116 4.83 -13.82 7.56
N GLY A 117 4.14 -14.09 8.68
CA GLY A 117 2.93 -14.91 8.69
C GLY A 117 1.78 -14.31 7.87
N LEU A 118 1.57 -12.99 7.95
CA LEU A 118 0.58 -12.29 7.15
C LEU A 118 0.91 -12.35 5.65
N LEU A 119 2.17 -12.18 5.27
CA LEU A 119 2.61 -12.22 3.88
C LEU A 119 2.35 -13.61 3.25
N GLU A 120 2.60 -14.68 4.00
CA GLU A 120 2.28 -16.03 3.53
C GLU A 120 0.77 -16.25 3.38
N GLN A 121 -0.04 -15.69 4.27
CA GLN A 121 -1.50 -15.75 4.18
C GLN A 121 -2.00 -15.03 2.92
N ILE A 122 -1.60 -13.78 2.70
CA ILE A 122 -2.09 -13.00 1.56
C ILE A 122 -1.66 -13.58 0.21
N LYS A 123 -0.51 -14.26 0.14
CA LYS A 123 -0.09 -14.99 -1.06
C LYS A 123 -1.08 -16.09 -1.43
N ARG A 124 -1.52 -16.89 -0.45
CA ARG A 124 -2.54 -17.94 -0.68
C ARG A 124 -3.89 -17.34 -1.08
N GLU A 125 -4.30 -16.27 -0.40
CA GLU A 125 -5.56 -15.58 -0.72
C GLU A 125 -5.54 -14.95 -2.11
N PHE A 126 -4.39 -14.45 -2.55
CA PHE A 126 -4.17 -13.97 -3.91
C PHE A 126 -4.26 -15.11 -4.93
N ASP A 127 -3.63 -16.26 -4.68
CA ASP A 127 -3.71 -17.42 -5.59
C ASP A 127 -5.16 -17.92 -5.77
N GLU A 128 -5.93 -17.94 -4.68
CA GLU A 128 -7.37 -18.27 -4.71
C GLU A 128 -8.15 -17.26 -5.56
N ALA A 129 -7.91 -15.97 -5.37
CA ALA A 129 -8.55 -14.90 -6.14
C ALA A 129 -8.16 -14.91 -7.62
N GLN A 130 -6.88 -15.10 -7.93
CA GLN A 130 -6.36 -15.20 -9.28
C GLN A 130 -6.97 -16.38 -10.02
N THR A 131 -7.06 -17.54 -9.36
CA THR A 131 -7.70 -18.74 -9.91
C THR A 131 -9.17 -18.47 -10.21
N TRP A 132 -9.89 -17.86 -9.27
CA TRP A 132 -11.31 -17.56 -9.44
C TRP A 132 -11.54 -16.58 -10.59
N LEU A 133 -10.83 -15.46 -10.64
CA LEU A 133 -10.94 -14.43 -11.68
C LEU A 133 -10.60 -15.03 -13.06
N THR A 134 -9.51 -15.78 -13.15
CA THR A 134 -9.09 -16.46 -14.39
C THR A 134 -10.19 -17.37 -14.93
N ASN A 135 -10.83 -18.16 -14.06
CA ASN A 135 -11.91 -19.05 -14.46
C ASN A 135 -13.16 -18.27 -14.86
N TRP A 136 -13.52 -17.25 -14.09
CA TRP A 136 -14.69 -16.41 -14.39
C TRP A 136 -14.57 -15.77 -15.78
N TYR A 137 -13.45 -15.10 -16.08
CA TYR A 137 -13.26 -14.49 -17.40
C TYR A 137 -13.27 -15.54 -18.52
N ARG A 138 -12.65 -16.71 -18.30
CA ARG A 138 -12.65 -17.81 -19.29
C ARG A 138 -14.05 -18.30 -19.61
N GLU A 139 -14.89 -18.46 -18.61
CA GLU A 139 -16.30 -18.86 -18.76
C GLU A 139 -17.12 -17.78 -19.49
N HIS A 140 -16.68 -16.53 -19.43
CA HIS A 140 -17.30 -15.38 -20.07
C HIS A 140 -16.62 -14.98 -21.40
N GLY A 141 -15.79 -15.86 -21.98
CA GLY A 141 -15.22 -15.69 -23.32
C GLY A 141 -13.89 -14.93 -23.38
N GLU A 142 -13.32 -14.55 -22.23
CA GLU A 142 -12.04 -13.84 -22.13
C GLU A 142 -10.93 -14.74 -21.58
N SER A 143 -9.73 -14.70 -22.17
CA SER A 143 -8.57 -15.47 -21.66
C SER A 143 -7.37 -14.58 -21.39
N PHE A 144 -6.61 -14.90 -20.33
CA PHE A 144 -5.39 -14.19 -19.95
C PHE A 144 -4.14 -14.72 -20.68
N ASP A 145 -4.29 -15.69 -21.58
CA ASP A 145 -3.19 -16.34 -22.30
C ASP A 145 -2.65 -15.40 -23.40
N GLU A 146 -1.60 -14.65 -23.06
CA GLU A 146 -0.53 -14.11 -23.93
C GLU A 146 -0.89 -13.68 -25.37
N GLU A 147 -1.80 -12.72 -25.56
CA GLU A 147 -1.92 -11.95 -26.82
C GLU A 147 -1.01 -10.69 -26.86
N ASP A 148 0.08 -10.65 -26.08
CA ASP A 148 1.07 -9.55 -26.10
C ASP A 148 2.17 -9.72 -27.18
N GLU A 149 2.20 -10.86 -27.91
CA GLU A 149 3.11 -11.09 -29.06
C GLU A 149 2.42 -11.02 -30.44
N ARG A 150 1.39 -10.18 -30.62
CA ARG A 150 0.99 -9.78 -31.98
C ARG A 150 1.75 -8.52 -32.40
N PRO A 151 2.73 -8.58 -33.32
CA PRO A 151 3.23 -7.36 -33.92
C PRO A 151 2.04 -6.71 -34.63
N ARG A 152 1.72 -5.46 -34.27
CA ARG A 152 0.83 -4.61 -35.06
C ARG A 152 1.45 -4.45 -36.44
N SER A 153 1.15 -5.36 -37.35
CA SER A 153 1.29 -5.14 -38.77
C SER A 153 0.16 -4.22 -39.20
N GLU A 154 0.35 -2.92 -39.01
CA GLU A 154 -0.35 -1.93 -39.80
C GLU A 154 0.64 -1.19 -40.68
N SER A 155 0.24 -1.14 -41.93
CA SER A 155 0.95 -0.78 -43.13
C SER A 155 1.62 0.59 -43.07
N VAL A 156 2.83 0.59 -43.62
CA VAL A 156 3.55 1.73 -44.16
C VAL A 156 2.62 2.57 -45.06
N ASP A 157 2.40 3.83 -44.70
CA ASP A 157 2.23 4.89 -45.69
C ASP A 157 3.16 6.04 -45.32
N SER A 158 3.96 6.45 -46.29
CA SER A 158 5.06 7.40 -46.14
C SER A 158 4.58 8.80 -46.44
N THR A 159 4.93 9.79 -45.61
CA THR A 159 5.31 11.13 -46.09
C THR A 159 6.04 11.95 -45.00
N THR A 160 7.35 12.09 -45.22
CA THR A 160 8.20 13.32 -45.16
C THR A 160 8.46 14.09 -43.84
N ASP A 161 9.77 14.36 -43.64
CA ASP A 161 10.46 15.48 -42.96
C ASP A 161 9.79 16.21 -41.77
N ASP A 162 10.39 16.13 -40.59
CA ASP A 162 11.37 17.12 -40.10
C ASP A 162 11.85 16.68 -38.70
N ALA A 163 13.15 16.52 -38.51
CA ALA A 163 13.73 16.09 -37.24
C ALA A 163 14.01 17.32 -36.35
N GLU A 164 13.09 17.65 -35.45
CA GLU A 164 13.37 18.57 -34.35
C GLU A 164 13.98 17.78 -33.16
N PRO A 165 15.19 18.13 -32.67
CA PRO A 165 15.76 17.44 -31.52
C PRO A 165 14.96 17.73 -30.24
N PRO A 166 14.89 16.79 -29.28
CA PRO A 166 14.12 16.97 -28.06
C PRO A 166 14.72 18.11 -27.20
N PRO A 167 13.89 18.89 -26.48
CA PRO A 167 14.38 19.94 -25.59
C PRO A 167 15.16 19.33 -24.41
N PRO A 168 16.22 20.00 -23.90
CA PRO A 168 16.98 19.49 -22.78
C PRO A 168 16.13 19.47 -21.50
N SER A 169 16.28 18.40 -20.70
CA SER A 169 15.61 18.24 -19.40
C SER A 169 15.88 19.41 -18.45
N PRO A 170 14.90 19.82 -17.62
CA PRO A 170 15.10 20.89 -16.65
C PRO A 170 16.11 20.47 -15.56
N ALA A 171 17.13 21.29 -15.37
CA ALA A 171 18.10 21.15 -14.28
C ALA A 171 17.42 21.35 -12.90
N PRO A 172 17.95 20.73 -11.83
CA PRO A 172 17.40 20.88 -10.48
C PRO A 172 17.47 22.34 -10.00
N SER A 173 16.31 22.89 -9.66
CA SER A 173 16.16 24.23 -9.09
C SER A 173 16.77 24.27 -7.69
N ASN A 174 17.99 24.79 -7.59
CA ASN A 174 18.66 25.08 -6.33
C ASN A 174 18.34 26.53 -5.98
N ASN A 175 17.39 26.77 -5.06
CA ASN A 175 17.06 28.12 -4.59
C ASN A 175 17.61 28.36 -3.16
N PRO A 176 18.75 29.05 -3.02
CA PRO A 176 19.30 29.43 -1.73
C PRO A 176 18.80 30.83 -1.34
N ALA A 177 17.60 30.92 -0.75
CA ALA A 177 17.24 31.94 0.26
C ALA A 177 15.72 32.06 0.44
N ARG A 178 15.21 31.54 1.55
CA ARG A 178 14.38 32.39 2.41
C ARG A 178 14.60 32.03 3.88
N ARG A 179 15.23 32.98 4.54
CA ARG A 179 15.69 33.01 5.93
C ARG A 179 14.50 32.83 6.87
N THR A 180 14.64 31.96 7.86
CA THR A 180 13.85 31.99 9.09
C THR A 180 14.27 33.22 9.91
N PRO A 181 13.34 33.98 10.49
CA PRO A 181 13.69 34.99 11.49
C PRO A 181 13.95 34.32 12.84
N THR A 182 15.12 34.61 13.40
CA THR A 182 15.55 34.34 14.78
C THR A 182 14.61 35.05 15.77
N PRO A 183 14.15 34.41 16.86
CA PRO A 183 13.47 35.12 17.95
C PRO A 183 14.49 35.85 18.85
N PRO A 184 14.14 37.02 19.42
CA PRO A 184 15.05 37.78 20.27
C PRO A 184 15.18 37.15 21.67
N ALA A 185 16.40 37.20 22.18
CA ALA A 185 16.75 36.93 23.57
C ALA A 185 16.64 38.21 24.42
N SER A 186 16.13 38.07 25.64
CA SER A 186 16.28 38.96 26.79
C SER A 186 16.33 38.04 28.02
N GLU A 187 17.52 37.79 28.60
CA GLU A 187 18.09 38.47 29.80
C GLU A 187 17.13 38.43 31.01
N GLU A 188 17.32 37.50 31.95
CA GLU A 188 18.19 37.51 33.16
C GLU A 188 17.60 38.26 34.39
N GLY A 189 17.66 37.59 35.55
CA GLY A 189 17.38 38.09 36.92
C GLY A 189 16.02 37.67 37.48
N GLU A 190 15.83 37.16 38.70
CA GLU A 190 16.70 37.01 39.87
C GLU A 190 15.96 36.14 40.92
N ASP A 191 16.76 35.42 41.71
CA ASP A 191 16.61 35.08 43.14
C ASP A 191 15.43 34.25 43.74
N THR A 192 15.86 33.23 44.49
CA THR A 192 15.21 32.29 45.43
C THR A 192 14.60 32.96 46.71
N PRO A 193 14.07 32.30 47.79
CA PRO A 193 14.02 30.87 48.21
C PRO A 193 12.72 30.33 48.94
N ARG A 194 12.74 29.01 49.20
CA ARG A 194 12.07 28.14 50.22
C ARG A 194 10.97 28.67 51.19
N ALA A 195 9.93 27.84 51.35
CA ALA A 195 9.37 27.31 52.62
C ALA A 195 8.44 26.11 52.29
N SER A 196 8.63 24.87 52.78
CA SER A 196 8.17 24.32 54.09
C SER A 196 6.70 24.71 54.39
N ILE A 197 5.73 23.87 54.79
CA ILE A 197 5.70 22.80 55.80
C ILE A 197 4.32 22.08 55.75
N SER A 198 4.30 20.81 56.19
CA SER A 198 3.25 20.09 56.97
C SER A 198 1.83 19.87 56.43
N THR A 199 1.37 18.61 56.34
CA THR A 199 0.63 17.81 57.36
C THR A 199 -0.83 18.24 57.48
N VAL A 200 -1.83 17.37 57.24
CA VAL A 200 -2.66 16.67 58.26
C VAL A 200 -3.65 15.80 57.44
N VAL A 201 -3.58 14.46 57.49
CA VAL A 201 -4.45 13.52 58.24
C VAL A 201 -5.96 13.76 58.07
N ALA A 202 -6.70 12.79 57.53
CA ALA A 202 -7.79 12.11 58.24
C ALA A 202 -8.53 11.10 57.34
N ALA A 203 -8.59 9.87 57.84
CA ALA A 203 -9.50 8.83 57.39
C ALA A 203 -10.95 9.17 57.73
N SER A 204 -11.91 8.61 56.99
CA SER A 204 -13.13 8.05 57.57
C SER A 204 -13.80 7.07 56.60
N THR A 205 -13.85 5.84 57.12
CA THR A 205 -14.61 4.65 56.73
C THR A 205 -16.12 4.77 56.97
N HIS A 206 -16.86 3.74 56.49
CA HIS A 206 -18.23 3.30 56.82
C HIS A 206 -19.35 4.03 56.05
N SER A 207 -20.35 3.37 55.47
CA SER A 207 -20.79 1.95 55.45
C SER A 207 -21.60 1.72 54.17
#